data_AF-A0A534UG32-F1
#
_entry.id   AF-A0A534UG32-F1
#
_cell.length_a   1.000
_cell.length_b   1.000
_cell.length_c   1.000
_cell.angle_alpha   90.00
_cell.angle_beta   90.00
_cell.angle_gamma   90.00
#
_symmetry.space_group_name_H-M   'P 1'
#
loop_
_entity.id
_entity.type
_entity.pdbx_description
1 polymer ?
#
loop_
_entity_poly.entity_id
_entity_poly.type
_entity_poly.pdbx_seq_one_letter_code
_entity_poly.pdbx_strand_id
1 'polypeptide(L)'
;MNYESASAAPDSPSEKGGSVLKAADELAAAVRARDLDALLRLVAPDGVPCIDSMVSRQELKRQLRAPDTFLGAYFFAPEVFKTQFADPLTKISFAEFVATARDVRVTVSGKQHPLHTCVHFTASNIESTPLFCFRRVRDRWVLGDLPNCA
;
A
#
# COMPACT_ATOMS: atom_id res chain seq x y z
N MET A 1 22.29 -13.76 47.73
CA MET A 1 22.83 -12.55 47.07
C MET A 1 22.86 -12.84 45.59
N ASN A 2 21.86 -12.38 44.84
CA ASN A 2 21.81 -12.57 43.39
C ASN A 2 22.13 -11.22 42.74
N TYR A 3 23.17 -11.20 41.91
CA TYR A 3 23.61 -10.03 41.16
C TYR A 3 22.69 -9.80 39.96
N GLU A 4 22.38 -8.52 39.74
CA GLU A 4 21.86 -7.95 38.50
C GLU A 4 22.63 -8.46 37.27
N SER A 5 21.94 -8.60 36.13
CA SER A 5 22.31 -7.87 34.92
C SER A 5 21.34 -8.10 33.76
N ALA A 6 20.96 -6.97 33.18
CA ALA A 6 20.60 -6.75 31.78
C ALA A 6 19.32 -7.42 31.25
N SER A 7 18.19 -6.76 31.49
CA SER A 7 17.14 -6.68 30.46
C SER A 7 17.75 -6.02 29.21
N ALA A 8 18.13 -6.83 28.23
CA ALA A 8 18.31 -6.35 26.88
C ALA A 8 16.96 -5.80 26.40
N ALA A 9 16.86 -4.47 26.32
CA ALA A 9 15.79 -3.82 25.58
C ALA A 9 15.79 -4.39 24.15
N PRO A 10 14.64 -4.73 23.56
CA PRO A 10 14.63 -5.15 22.17
C PRO A 10 15.20 -4.02 21.32
N ASP A 11 16.26 -4.34 20.59
CA ASP A 11 16.89 -3.50 19.58
C ASP A 11 15.81 -2.77 18.78
N SER A 12 15.80 -1.45 18.92
CA SER A 12 14.97 -0.59 18.08
C SER A 12 15.38 -0.83 16.63
N PRO A 13 14.44 -1.15 15.72
CA PRO A 13 14.80 -1.47 14.35
C PRO A 13 15.38 -0.23 13.66
N SER A 14 16.71 -0.25 13.51
CA SER A 14 17.58 0.60 12.70
C SER A 14 16.85 1.47 11.64
N GLU A 15 16.91 2.79 11.86
CA GLU A 15 16.47 3.90 11.00
C GLU A 15 17.15 4.02 9.60
N LYS A 16 17.78 2.96 9.07
CA LYS A 16 18.38 2.98 7.73
C LYS A 16 17.65 2.02 6.79
N GLY A 17 16.76 2.62 5.98
CA GLY A 17 15.78 1.96 5.13
C GLY A 17 14.42 1.99 5.81
N GLY A 18 13.66 3.06 5.55
CA GLY A 18 12.41 3.43 6.26
C GLY A 18 11.45 2.25 6.45
N SER A 19 10.66 2.27 7.50
CA SER A 19 9.71 1.20 7.80
C SER A 19 8.71 0.99 6.65
N VAL A 20 8.16 -0.23 6.50
CA VAL A 20 7.04 -0.49 5.58
C VAL A 20 5.86 0.44 5.82
N LEU A 21 5.64 0.85 7.08
CA LEU A 21 4.62 1.81 7.47
C LEU A 21 4.87 3.18 6.83
N LYS A 22 6.13 3.63 6.73
CA LYS A 22 6.45 4.87 6.02
C LYS A 22 6.10 4.80 4.53
N ALA A 23 6.36 3.67 3.87
CA ALA A 23 5.97 3.49 2.46
C ALA A 23 4.44 3.45 2.28
N ALA A 24 3.71 2.89 3.25
CA ALA A 24 2.26 2.93 3.29
C ALA A 24 1.72 4.36 3.46
N ASP A 25 2.35 5.16 4.33
CA ASP A 25 2.00 6.57 4.51
C ASP A 25 2.30 7.39 3.25
N GLU A 26 3.44 7.15 2.60
CA GLU A 26 3.81 7.75 1.31
C GLU A 26 2.79 7.40 0.22
N LEU A 27 2.28 6.17 0.18
CA LEU A 27 1.23 5.75 -0.74
C LEU A 27 -0.07 6.53 -0.50
N ALA A 28 -0.54 6.57 0.75
CA ALA A 28 -1.74 7.30 1.12
C ALA A 28 -1.61 8.80 0.83
N ALA A 29 -0.44 9.39 1.08
CA ALA A 29 -0.15 10.79 0.79
C ALA A 29 -0.16 11.08 -0.71
N ALA A 30 0.47 10.23 -1.53
CA ALA A 30 0.46 10.38 -2.99
C ALA A 30 -0.97 10.32 -3.56
N VAL A 31 -1.78 9.39 -3.07
CA VAL A 31 -3.18 9.20 -3.48
C VAL A 31 -4.03 10.40 -3.06
N ARG A 32 -3.89 10.86 -1.81
CA ARG A 32 -4.59 12.05 -1.31
C ARG A 32 -4.23 13.30 -2.10
N ALA A 33 -2.96 13.46 -2.46
CA ALA A 33 -2.48 14.58 -3.28
C ALA A 33 -2.79 14.42 -4.78
N ARG A 34 -3.33 13.27 -5.21
CA ARG A 34 -3.49 12.88 -6.62
C ARG A 34 -2.17 12.97 -7.41
N ASP A 35 -1.06 12.70 -6.73
CA ASP A 35 0.29 12.75 -7.30
C ASP A 35 0.69 11.38 -7.83
N LEU A 36 0.43 11.19 -9.12
CA LEU A 36 0.78 9.97 -9.84
C LEU A 36 2.29 9.71 -9.86
N ASP A 37 3.12 10.74 -9.95
CA ASP A 37 4.57 10.55 -10.01
C ASP A 37 5.12 10.15 -8.65
N ALA A 38 4.57 10.67 -7.54
CA ALA A 38 4.87 10.21 -6.19
C ALA A 38 4.46 8.75 -5.97
N LEU A 39 3.26 8.35 -6.43
CA LEU A 39 2.83 6.94 -6.36
C LEU A 39 3.79 6.04 -7.14
N LEU A 40 4.17 6.43 -8.36
CA LEU A 40 5.12 5.66 -9.18
C LEU A 40 6.54 5.58 -8.58
N ARG A 41 6.92 6.45 -7.64
CA ARG A 41 8.19 6.30 -6.90
C ARG A 41 8.18 5.11 -5.95
N LEU A 42 7.00 4.64 -5.55
CA LEU A 42 6.80 3.42 -4.76
C LEU A 42 6.76 2.16 -5.64
N VAL A 43 6.98 2.28 -6.94
CA VAL A 43 7.06 1.14 -7.86
C VAL A 43 8.52 0.92 -8.24
N ALA A 44 8.96 -0.34 -8.18
CA ALA A 44 10.31 -0.71 -8.60
C ALA A 44 10.54 -0.42 -10.10
N PRO A 45 11.78 -0.24 -10.56
CA PRO A 45 12.05 0.05 -11.97
C PRO A 45 11.53 -1.02 -12.94
N ASP A 46 11.56 -2.29 -12.54
CA ASP A 46 11.06 -3.45 -13.29
C ASP A 46 9.54 -3.59 -13.25
N GLY A 47 8.88 -2.96 -12.27
CA GLY A 47 7.43 -2.97 -12.13
C GLY A 47 6.95 -3.64 -10.85
N VAL A 48 5.70 -4.12 -10.89
CA VAL A 48 5.05 -4.83 -9.79
C VAL A 48 4.72 -6.25 -10.25
N PRO A 49 5.15 -7.29 -9.51
CA PRO A 49 4.81 -8.67 -9.86
C PRO A 49 3.31 -8.93 -9.61
N CYS A 50 2.68 -9.63 -10.54
CA CYS A 50 1.43 -10.36 -10.37
C CYS A 50 1.72 -11.88 -10.43
N ILE A 51 0.72 -12.72 -10.16
CA ILE A 51 0.87 -14.19 -10.04
C ILE A 51 1.68 -14.81 -11.18
N ASP A 52 1.34 -14.51 -12.44
CA ASP A 52 1.98 -15.09 -13.62
C ASP A 52 2.73 -14.07 -14.50
N SER A 53 2.86 -12.81 -14.05
CA SER A 53 3.41 -11.74 -14.90
C SER A 53 4.05 -10.60 -14.13
N MET A 54 4.74 -9.71 -14.85
CA MET A 54 5.26 -8.46 -14.32
C MET A 54 4.51 -7.31 -14.98
N VAL A 55 3.81 -6.48 -14.19
CA VAL A 55 3.21 -5.25 -14.70
C VAL A 55 4.28 -4.17 -14.69
N SER A 56 4.74 -3.79 -15.88
CA SER A 56 5.80 -2.78 -16.01
C SER A 56 5.36 -1.43 -15.43
N ARG A 57 6.34 -0.62 -15.00
CA ARG A 57 6.07 0.73 -14.52
C ARG A 57 5.42 1.63 -15.60
N GLN A 58 5.72 1.41 -16.87
CA GLN A 58 5.10 2.15 -17.98
C GLN A 58 3.62 1.78 -18.12
N GLU A 59 3.31 0.49 -18.01
CA GLU A 59 1.93 0.01 -18.05
C GLU A 59 1.12 0.52 -16.85
N LEU A 60 1.70 0.48 -15.65
CA LEU A 60 1.10 1.08 -14.45
C LEU A 60 0.81 2.56 -14.63
N LYS A 61 1.79 3.32 -15.17
CA LYS A 61 1.61 4.74 -15.47
C LYS A 61 0.45 4.98 -16.43
N ARG A 62 0.28 4.11 -17.44
CA ARG A 62 -0.83 4.19 -18.41
C ARG A 62 -2.17 3.98 -17.71
N GLN A 63 -2.31 2.89 -16.94
CA GLN A 63 -3.56 2.58 -16.23
C GLN A 63 -3.91 3.66 -15.20
N LEU A 64 -2.95 4.08 -14.37
CA LEU A 64 -3.17 5.10 -13.33
C LEU A 64 -3.62 6.46 -13.89
N ARG A 65 -3.31 6.78 -15.15
CA ARG A 65 -3.78 8.02 -15.82
C ARG A 65 -5.20 7.91 -16.35
N ALA A 66 -5.67 6.70 -16.61
CA ALA A 66 -6.91 6.42 -17.29
C ALA A 66 -8.00 6.11 -16.24
N PRO A 67 -8.93 7.04 -15.97
CA PRO A 67 -9.90 6.91 -14.89
C PRO A 67 -10.91 5.76 -15.10
N ASP A 68 -11.06 5.30 -16.34
CA ASP A 68 -11.87 4.18 -16.77
C ASP A 68 -11.17 2.81 -16.63
N THR A 69 -9.93 2.80 -16.15
CA THR A 69 -9.27 1.55 -15.74
C THR A 69 -9.47 1.32 -14.25
N PHE A 70 -9.46 0.06 -13.82
CA PHE A 70 -9.58 -0.27 -12.40
C PHE A 70 -8.56 0.49 -11.54
N LEU A 71 -7.28 0.52 -11.93
CA LEU A 71 -6.25 1.21 -11.15
C LEU A 71 -6.43 2.74 -11.13
N GLY A 72 -6.77 3.36 -12.26
CA GLY A 72 -7.06 4.80 -12.29
C GLY A 72 -8.28 5.16 -11.44
N ALA A 73 -9.33 4.35 -11.50
CA ALA A 73 -10.53 4.51 -10.67
C ALA A 73 -10.23 4.31 -9.18
N TYR A 74 -9.55 3.23 -8.83
CA TYR A 74 -9.25 2.84 -7.45
C TYR A 74 -8.34 3.85 -6.73
N PHE A 75 -7.37 4.42 -7.45
CA PHE A 75 -6.41 5.36 -6.87
C PHE A 75 -6.76 6.84 -7.08
N PHE A 76 -7.52 7.23 -8.11
CA PHE A 76 -7.69 8.65 -8.41
C PHE A 76 -9.11 9.09 -8.81
N ALA A 77 -10.01 8.18 -9.18
CA ALA A 77 -11.37 8.52 -9.61
C ALA A 77 -12.44 7.74 -8.83
N PRO A 78 -12.71 8.11 -7.56
CA PRO A 78 -13.60 7.36 -6.67
C PRO A 78 -15.04 7.23 -7.20
N GLU A 79 -15.56 8.26 -7.87
CA GLU A 79 -16.90 8.20 -8.48
C GLU A 79 -17.00 7.18 -9.63
N VAL A 80 -15.93 7.06 -10.42
CA VAL A 80 -15.86 6.03 -11.48
C VAL A 80 -15.73 4.65 -10.85
N PHE A 81 -14.92 4.51 -9.81
CA PHE A 81 -14.79 3.25 -9.09
C PHE A 81 -16.13 2.76 -8.57
N LYS A 82 -16.86 3.63 -7.85
CA LYS A 82 -18.16 3.30 -7.28
C LYS A 82 -19.20 2.86 -8.31
N THR A 83 -19.14 3.42 -9.52
CA THR A 83 -20.12 3.15 -10.57
C THR A 83 -19.77 1.93 -11.42
N GLN A 84 -18.49 1.60 -11.60
CA GLN A 84 -18.04 0.59 -12.56
C GLN A 84 -17.30 -0.60 -11.96
N PHE A 85 -16.63 -0.41 -10.82
CA PHE A 85 -15.65 -1.37 -10.29
C PHE A 85 -15.94 -1.82 -8.86
N ALA A 86 -16.79 -1.12 -8.12
CA ALA A 86 -17.16 -1.52 -6.77
C ALA A 86 -17.89 -2.87 -6.80
N ASP A 87 -17.42 -3.79 -5.96
CA ASP A 87 -17.96 -5.14 -5.82
C ASP A 87 -18.18 -5.48 -4.33
N PRO A 88 -18.83 -6.61 -3.99
CA PRO A 88 -19.10 -6.97 -2.61
C PRO A 88 -17.86 -7.11 -1.70
N LEU A 89 -16.70 -7.42 -2.28
CA LEU A 89 -15.40 -7.54 -1.61
C LEU A 89 -14.65 -6.19 -1.61
N THR A 90 -14.68 -5.46 -2.71
CA THR A 90 -14.00 -4.16 -2.88
C THR A 90 -15.02 -3.02 -2.99
N LYS A 91 -15.66 -2.69 -1.85
CA LYS A 91 -16.77 -1.73 -1.82
C LYS A 91 -16.36 -0.26 -1.98
N ILE A 92 -15.11 0.07 -1.66
CA ILE A 92 -14.59 1.44 -1.63
C ILE A 92 -13.25 1.50 -2.35
N SER A 93 -13.03 2.59 -3.09
CA SER A 93 -11.72 2.88 -3.68
C SER A 93 -10.72 3.32 -2.62
N PHE A 94 -9.43 3.14 -2.86
CA PHE A 94 -8.43 3.69 -1.94
C PHE A 94 -8.45 5.23 -1.94
N ALA A 95 -8.76 5.85 -3.08
CA ALA A 95 -8.97 7.30 -3.19
C ALA A 95 -10.06 7.81 -2.23
N GLU A 96 -11.21 7.13 -2.20
CA GLU A 96 -12.33 7.48 -1.31
C GLU A 96 -11.99 7.19 0.14
N PHE A 97 -11.30 6.08 0.43
CA PHE A 97 -10.82 5.75 1.76
C PHE A 97 -9.94 6.89 2.30
N VAL A 98 -8.88 7.28 1.59
CA VAL A 98 -7.94 8.31 2.11
C VAL A 98 -8.55 9.69 2.25
N ALA A 99 -9.65 9.96 1.54
CA ALA A 99 -10.37 11.23 1.58
C ALA A 99 -11.41 11.30 2.71
N THR A 100 -11.98 10.18 3.13
CA THR A 100 -13.13 10.13 4.05
C THR A 100 -12.85 9.43 5.38
N ALA A 101 -11.74 8.68 5.47
CA ALA A 101 -11.36 7.95 6.67
C ALA A 101 -11.05 8.88 7.84
N ARG A 102 -11.59 8.53 9.01
CA ARG A 102 -11.27 9.14 10.31
C ARG A 102 -10.42 8.19 11.13
N ASP A 103 -9.51 8.76 11.91
CA ASP A 103 -8.63 8.01 12.83
C ASP A 103 -7.87 6.88 12.11
N VAL A 104 -7.30 7.19 10.94
CA VAL A 104 -6.59 6.20 10.11
C VAL A 104 -5.47 5.54 10.91
N ARG A 105 -5.51 4.21 10.97
CA ARG A 105 -4.44 3.38 11.53
C ARG A 105 -3.94 2.43 10.46
N VAL A 106 -2.61 2.35 10.36
CA VAL A 106 -1.91 1.42 9.47
C VAL A 106 -1.28 0.34 10.34
N THR A 107 -1.63 -0.92 10.09
CA THR A 107 -1.08 -2.07 10.83
C THR A 107 -0.42 -3.05 9.88
N VAL A 108 0.69 -3.64 10.29
CA VAL A 108 1.31 -4.74 9.53
C VAL A 108 0.46 -6.00 9.70
N SER A 109 0.14 -6.67 8.60
CA SER A 109 -0.59 -7.92 8.61
C SER A 109 0.23 -9.03 9.29
N GLY A 110 -0.39 -9.78 10.19
CA GLY A 110 0.25 -10.91 10.87
C GLY A 110 0.50 -12.12 9.96
N LYS A 111 -0.13 -12.16 8.77
CA LYS A 111 0.17 -13.18 7.76
C LYS A 111 1.51 -12.86 7.11
N GLN A 112 2.57 -13.52 7.58
CA GLN A 112 3.89 -13.41 7.00
C GLN A 112 3.89 -14.07 5.61
N HIS A 113 4.10 -13.26 4.57
CA HIS A 113 4.48 -13.74 3.26
C HIS A 113 6.01 -13.71 3.17
N PRO A 114 6.69 -14.77 2.68
CA PRO A 114 8.16 -14.83 2.69
C PRO A 114 8.80 -13.73 1.83
N LEU A 115 8.07 -13.21 0.84
CA LEU A 115 8.58 -12.19 -0.09
C LEU A 115 8.06 -10.78 0.21
N HIS A 116 6.92 -10.66 0.91
CA HIS A 116 6.19 -9.39 1.04
C HIS A 116 5.77 -9.11 2.49
N THR A 117 5.68 -7.83 2.82
CA THR A 117 5.08 -7.35 4.07
C THR A 117 3.83 -6.55 3.72
N CYS A 118 2.67 -7.04 4.16
CA CYS A 118 1.39 -6.42 3.87
C CYS A 118 0.95 -5.52 5.02
N VAL A 119 0.26 -4.44 4.69
CA VAL A 119 -0.33 -3.51 5.66
C VAL A 119 -1.82 -3.37 5.41
N HIS A 120 -2.57 -3.21 6.48
CA HIS A 120 -3.99 -2.88 6.44
C HIS A 120 -4.18 -1.42 6.82
N PHE A 121 -4.98 -0.72 6.03
CA PHE A 121 -5.52 0.58 6.39
C PHE A 121 -6.87 0.39 7.06
N THR A 122 -7.01 0.90 8.27
CA THR A 122 -8.25 0.83 9.06
C THR A 122 -8.67 2.23 9.47
N ALA A 123 -9.97 2.46 9.61
CA ALA A 123 -10.54 3.74 10.00
C ALA A 123 -11.75 3.50 10.90
N SER A 124 -12.05 4.43 11.80
CA SER A 124 -13.15 4.27 12.77
C SER A 124 -14.54 4.29 12.13
N ASN A 125 -14.66 4.85 10.92
CA ASN A 125 -15.91 5.08 10.21
C ASN A 125 -16.06 4.28 8.90
N ILE A 126 -15.12 3.39 8.56
CA ILE A 126 -15.14 2.62 7.32
C ILE A 126 -14.87 1.15 7.64
N GLU A 127 -15.78 0.26 7.21
CA GLU A 127 -15.66 -1.19 7.43
C GLU A 127 -14.61 -1.83 6.51
N SER A 128 -14.51 -1.38 5.26
CA SER A 128 -13.52 -1.88 4.30
C SER A 128 -12.11 -1.50 4.72
N THR A 129 -11.20 -2.47 4.63
CA THR A 129 -9.79 -2.30 5.06
C THR A 129 -8.85 -2.54 3.89
N PRO A 130 -8.52 -1.50 3.10
CA PRO A 130 -7.56 -1.63 2.00
C PRO A 130 -6.26 -2.29 2.46
N LEU A 131 -5.81 -3.28 1.70
CA LEU A 131 -4.60 -4.05 1.95
C LEU A 131 -3.62 -3.81 0.81
N PHE A 132 -2.37 -3.54 1.16
CA PHE A 132 -1.29 -3.41 0.20
C PHE A 132 -0.08 -4.18 0.68
N CYS A 133 0.54 -4.97 -0.20
CA CYS A 133 1.78 -5.63 0.11
C CYS A 133 2.96 -4.85 -0.47
N PHE A 134 4.04 -4.82 0.31
CA PHE A 134 5.27 -4.15 -0.05
C PHE A 134 6.40 -5.17 -0.04
N ARG A 135 7.36 -4.99 -0.94
CA ARG A 135 8.61 -5.74 -0.97
C ARG A 135 9.79 -4.82 -0.76
N ARG A 136 10.86 -5.36 -0.19
CA ARG A 136 12.11 -4.60 -0.03
C ARG A 136 12.97 -4.78 -1.29
N VAL A 137 13.25 -3.68 -1.97
CA VAL A 137 14.20 -3.62 -3.09
C VAL A 137 15.37 -2.75 -2.68
N ARG A 138 16.53 -3.38 -2.45
CA ARG A 138 17.71 -2.75 -1.85
C ARG A 138 17.37 -2.12 -0.50
N ASP A 139 17.43 -0.79 -0.41
CA ASP A 139 17.20 0.03 0.77
C ASP A 139 15.79 0.64 0.84
N ARG A 140 14.91 0.31 -0.12
CA ARG A 140 13.57 0.91 -0.24
C ARG A 140 12.46 -0.13 -0.17
N TRP A 141 11.32 0.28 0.38
CA TRP A 141 10.06 -0.45 0.25
C TRP A 141 9.29 0.07 -0.95
N VAL A 142 8.78 -0.86 -1.74
CA VAL A 142 8.01 -0.62 -2.96
C VAL A 142 6.81 -1.55 -2.99
N LEU A 143 5.79 -1.24 -3.80
CA LEU A 143 4.64 -2.10 -4.00
C LEU A 143 5.11 -3.49 -4.45
N GLY A 144 4.66 -4.50 -3.72
CA GLY A 144 4.92 -5.92 -3.95
C GLY A 144 3.80 -6.60 -4.73
N ASP A 145 2.61 -6.01 -4.78
CA ASP A 145 1.47 -6.46 -5.55
C ASP A 145 0.57 -5.28 -5.99
N LEU A 146 -0.43 -5.60 -6.82
CA LEU A 146 -1.50 -4.68 -7.16
C LEU A 146 -2.83 -5.25 -6.65
N PRO A 147 -3.81 -4.40 -6.32
CA PRO A 147 -5.11 -4.86 -5.82
C PRO A 147 -5.92 -5.71 -6.80
N ASN A 148 -5.56 -5.68 -8.10
CA ASN A 148 -6.16 -6.48 -9.16
C ASN A 148 -5.23 -7.59 -9.70
N CYS A 149 -4.11 -7.88 -9.02
CA CYS A 149 -3.32 -9.08 -9.29
C CYS A 149 -4.01 -10.27 -8.60
N ALA A 150 -5.01 -10.86 -9.25
CA ALA A 150 -5.67 -12.10 -8.82
C ALA A 150 -5.54 -13.17 -9.90
#